data_AF-A0A418DZK6-F1
#
_entry.id   AF-A0A418DZK6-F1
#
_cell.length_a   1.000
_cell.length_b   1.000
_cell.length_c   1.000
_cell.angle_alpha   90.00
_cell.angle_beta   90.00
_cell.angle_gamma   90.00
#
_symmetry.space_group_name_H-M   'P 1'
#
loop_
_entity.id
_entity.type
_entity.pdbx_description
1 polymer ?
#
loop_
_entity_poly.entity_id
_entity_poly.type
_entity_poly.pdbx_seq_one_letter_code
_entity_poly.pdbx_strand_id
1 'polypeptide(L)'
;MDEAFRQLTIFRILRILRVIKLVRVFRASRIFSRWQAQLNIPMAIFKLAGHLATILLLAHWLGCLWGGVVHFEYHTDAQGNKLSWMSVYGIDNKGMQTQYVTSLYWAVVTILTIGYGDIPVVTLEEKGIAIVCMIAGCGTYSFGTV
;
A
#
# COMPACT_ATOMS: atom_id res chain seq x y z
N MET A 1 -6.41 -19.27 24.05
CA MET A 1 -6.79 -18.12 23.21
C MET A 1 -5.73 -17.82 22.14
N ASP A 2 -4.58 -18.49 22.20
CA ASP A 2 -3.38 -18.23 21.38
C ASP A 2 -3.37 -18.92 20.01
N GLU A 3 -4.10 -20.02 19.83
CA GLU A 3 -4.11 -20.77 18.56
C GLU A 3 -4.92 -20.06 17.45
N ALA A 4 -6.04 -19.41 17.79
CA ALA A 4 -6.86 -18.69 16.81
C ALA A 4 -6.16 -17.44 16.26
N PHE A 5 -5.46 -16.68 17.13
CA PHE A 5 -4.62 -15.56 16.70
C PHE A 5 -3.45 -16.02 15.83
N ARG A 6 -2.81 -17.14 16.18
CA ARG A 6 -1.69 -17.73 15.41
C ARG A 6 -2.13 -18.25 14.04
N GLN A 7 -3.33 -18.81 13.92
CA GLN A 7 -3.91 -19.21 12.64
C GLN A 7 -4.15 -17.99 11.74
N LEU A 8 -4.71 -16.90 12.28
CA LEU A 8 -4.96 -15.67 11.52
C LEU A 8 -3.66 -14.98 11.06
N THR A 9 -2.61 -14.96 11.88
CA THR A 9 -1.30 -14.41 11.49
C THR A 9 -0.62 -15.24 10.40
N ILE A 10 -0.72 -16.58 10.45
CA ILE A 10 -0.21 -17.48 9.41
C ILE A 10 -0.92 -17.23 8.07
N PHE A 11 -2.25 -17.15 8.04
CA PHE A 11 -2.98 -16.83 6.80
C PHE A 11 -2.65 -15.44 6.24
N ARG A 12 -2.38 -14.44 7.10
CA ARG A 12 -1.94 -13.10 6.69
C ARG A 12 -0.52 -13.12 6.11
N ILE A 13 0.42 -13.84 6.71
CA ILE A 13 1.80 -14.03 6.20
C ILE A 13 1.80 -14.78 4.86
N LEU A 14 0.97 -15.82 4.70
CA LEU A 14 0.82 -16.56 3.44
C LEU A 14 0.33 -15.65 2.29
N ARG A 15 -0.49 -14.63 2.59
CA ARG A 15 -0.94 -13.64 1.61
C ARG A 15 0.21 -12.71 1.19
N ILE A 16 1.07 -12.29 2.12
CA ILE A 16 2.28 -11.51 1.85
C ILE A 16 3.31 -12.32 1.05
N LEU A 17 3.42 -13.64 1.25
CA LEU A 17 4.27 -14.50 0.41
C LEU A 17 3.87 -14.49 -1.08
N ARG A 18 2.60 -14.21 -1.42
CA ARG A 18 2.19 -14.03 -2.83
C ARG A 18 2.77 -12.76 -3.43
N VAL A 19 3.00 -11.72 -2.62
CA VAL A 19 3.62 -10.46 -3.03
C VAL A 19 5.10 -10.65 -3.39
N ILE A 20 5.80 -11.65 -2.83
CA ILE A 20 7.15 -12.05 -3.28
C ILE A 20 7.16 -12.47 -4.77
N LYS A 21 6.02 -12.92 -5.33
CA LYS A 21 5.94 -13.17 -6.77
C LYS A 21 6.08 -11.89 -7.61
N LEU A 22 5.75 -10.71 -7.06
CA LEU A 22 5.98 -9.42 -7.74
C LEU A 22 7.48 -9.08 -7.84
N VAL A 23 8.34 -9.64 -6.98
CA VAL A 23 9.82 -9.59 -7.17
C VAL A 23 10.21 -10.27 -8.49
N ARG A 24 9.45 -11.27 -8.95
CA ARG A 24 9.66 -11.86 -10.28
C ARG A 24 9.23 -10.92 -11.41
N VAL A 25 8.29 -10.01 -11.20
CA VAL A 25 7.94 -8.95 -12.17
C VAL A 25 9.11 -7.97 -12.32
N PHE A 26 9.84 -7.68 -11.23
CA PHE A 26 11.11 -6.95 -11.30
C PHE A 26 12.18 -7.71 -12.13
N ARG A 27 12.18 -9.05 -12.10
CA ARG A 27 13.02 -9.84 -13.02
C ARG A 27 12.52 -9.79 -14.47
N ALA A 28 11.22 -9.72 -14.70
CA ALA A 28 10.64 -9.53 -16.03
C ALA A 28 10.98 -8.16 -16.62
N SER A 29 11.23 -7.13 -15.80
CA SER A 29 11.80 -5.84 -16.24
C SER A 29 13.11 -6.01 -17.02
N ARG A 30 13.98 -6.96 -16.63
CA ARG A 30 15.20 -7.29 -17.40
C ARG A 30 14.92 -7.91 -18.77
N ILE A 31 13.85 -8.70 -18.88
CA ILE A 31 13.42 -9.24 -20.17
C ILE A 31 12.90 -8.10 -21.05
N PHE A 32 12.10 -7.18 -20.48
CA PHE A 32 11.61 -5.99 -21.17
C PHE A 32 12.73 -5.10 -21.74
N SER A 33 13.90 -5.04 -21.10
CA SER A 33 15.09 -4.36 -21.66
C SER A 33 15.61 -5.00 -22.94
N ARG A 34 15.49 -6.33 -23.11
CA ARG A 34 15.83 -7.01 -24.38
C ARG A 34 14.82 -6.69 -25.48
N TRP A 35 13.54 -6.56 -25.13
CA TRP A 35 12.50 -6.12 -26.06
C TRP A 35 12.67 -4.65 -26.47
N GLN A 36 13.16 -3.79 -25.57
CA GLN A 36 13.47 -2.39 -25.89
C GLN A 36 14.45 -2.26 -27.06
N ALA A 37 15.51 -3.08 -27.06
CA ALA A 37 16.51 -3.10 -28.13
C ALA A 37 15.94 -3.57 -29.48
N GLN A 38 14.91 -4.41 -29.47
CA GLN A 38 14.25 -4.89 -30.68
C GLN A 38 13.14 -3.96 -31.19
N LEU A 39 12.49 -3.21 -30.30
CA LEU A 39 11.35 -2.34 -30.62
C LEU A 39 11.71 -0.85 -30.81
N ASN A 40 13.00 -0.49 -30.72
CA ASN A 40 13.49 0.89 -30.91
C ASN A 40 12.79 1.94 -30.02
N ILE A 41 12.36 1.52 -28.81
CA ILE A 41 11.64 2.38 -27.87
C ILE A 41 12.63 3.36 -27.22
N PRO A 42 12.32 4.67 -27.17
CA PRO A 42 13.20 5.65 -26.56
C PRO A 42 13.42 5.36 -25.07
N MET A 43 14.67 5.50 -24.62
CA MET A 43 15.09 5.17 -23.25
C MET A 43 14.30 5.96 -22.18
N ALA A 44 13.85 7.17 -22.51
CA ALA A 44 13.01 7.99 -21.62
C ALA A 44 11.68 7.30 -21.28
N ILE A 45 10.98 6.71 -22.26
CA ILE A 45 9.70 6.03 -22.04
C ILE A 45 9.91 4.77 -21.19
N PHE A 46 10.99 4.03 -21.43
CA PHE A 46 11.32 2.83 -20.65
C PHE A 46 11.58 3.16 -19.17
N LYS A 47 12.39 4.20 -18.91
CA LYS A 47 12.66 4.67 -17.54
C LYS A 47 11.39 5.17 -16.85
N LEU A 48 10.56 5.94 -17.55
CA LEU A 48 9.28 6.42 -17.05
C LEU A 48 8.33 5.26 -16.70
N ALA A 49 8.18 4.29 -17.60
CA ALA A 49 7.33 3.12 -17.37
C ALA A 49 7.80 2.29 -16.17
N GLY A 50 9.12 2.09 -16.02
CA GLY A 50 9.69 1.42 -14.85
C GLY A 50 9.45 2.17 -13.53
N HIS A 51 9.57 3.50 -13.55
CA HIS A 51 9.28 4.34 -12.39
C HIS A 51 7.80 4.30 -12.01
N LEU A 52 6.89 4.44 -12.98
CA LEU A 52 5.44 4.33 -12.76
C LEU A 52 5.06 2.96 -12.20
N ALA A 53 5.62 1.88 -12.74
CA ALA A 53 5.38 0.53 -12.22
C ALA A 53 5.85 0.38 -10.75
N THR A 54 6.97 1.03 -10.39
CA THR A 54 7.49 1.03 -9.03
C THR A 54 6.57 1.80 -8.08
N ILE A 55 6.08 2.98 -8.47
CA ILE A 55 5.10 3.77 -7.70
C ILE A 55 3.81 2.96 -7.48
N LEU A 56 3.27 2.33 -8.53
CA LEU A 56 2.04 1.53 -8.43
C LEU A 56 2.20 0.34 -7.49
N LEU A 57 3.35 -0.34 -7.54
CA LEU A 57 3.65 -1.45 -6.65
C LEU A 57 3.72 -0.99 -5.19
N LEU A 58 4.41 0.14 -4.94
CA LEU A 58 4.50 0.72 -3.62
C LEU A 58 3.13 1.14 -3.09
N ALA A 59 2.32 1.79 -3.94
CA ALA A 59 0.95 2.18 -3.61
C ALA A 59 0.07 0.98 -3.22
N HIS A 60 0.18 -0.14 -3.93
CA HIS A 60 -0.52 -1.36 -3.56
C HIS A 60 -0.06 -1.89 -2.20
N TRP A 61 1.24 -1.88 -1.90
CA TRP A 61 1.77 -2.38 -0.63
C TRP A 61 1.35 -1.51 0.54
N LEU A 62 1.56 -0.19 0.42
CA LEU A 62 1.19 0.77 1.45
C LEU A 62 -0.33 0.84 1.63
N GLY A 63 -1.11 0.73 0.55
CA GLY A 63 -2.57 0.67 0.60
C GLY A 63 -3.09 -0.62 1.27
N CYS A 64 -2.49 -1.77 0.98
CA CYS A 64 -2.82 -3.02 1.68
C CYS A 64 -2.44 -2.96 3.17
N LEU A 65 -1.32 -2.32 3.49
CA LEU A 65 -0.87 -2.13 4.87
C LEU A 65 -1.83 -1.19 5.63
N TRP A 66 -2.25 -0.09 5.00
CA TRP A 66 -3.23 0.86 5.54
C TRP A 66 -4.61 0.24 5.73
N GLY A 67 -5.13 -0.52 4.77
CA GLY A 67 -6.39 -1.26 4.93
C GLY A 67 -6.28 -2.41 5.94
N GLY A 68 -5.07 -2.95 6.11
CA GLY A 68 -4.78 -4.02 7.06
C GLY A 68 -4.79 -3.57 8.52
N VAL A 69 -4.38 -2.32 8.83
CA VAL A 69 -4.23 -1.82 10.21
C VAL A 69 -5.48 -2.02 11.05
N VAL A 70 -6.65 -1.81 10.45
CA VAL A 70 -7.98 -1.92 11.07
C VAL A 70 -8.30 -3.34 11.57
N HIS A 71 -7.54 -4.33 11.13
CA HIS A 71 -7.65 -5.73 11.56
C HIS A 71 -6.60 -6.15 12.59
N PHE A 72 -5.67 -5.25 12.92
CA PHE A 72 -4.64 -5.44 13.94
C PHE A 72 -4.86 -4.53 15.15
N GLU A 73 -5.46 -3.35 14.95
CA GLU A 73 -5.83 -2.46 16.03
C GLU A 73 -7.18 -2.87 16.66
N TYR A 74 -7.28 -2.75 17.97
CA TYR A 74 -8.54 -2.90 18.71
C TYR A 74 -8.71 -1.69 19.64
N HIS A 75 -9.20 -0.61 19.06
CA HIS A 75 -9.57 0.60 19.79
C HIS A 75 -11.08 0.78 19.77
N THR A 76 -11.64 1.28 20.87
CA THR A 76 -13.07 1.58 21.00
C THR A 76 -13.26 3.03 21.46
N ASP A 77 -14.33 3.67 20.98
CA ASP A 77 -14.75 4.98 21.48
C ASP A 77 -15.35 4.88 22.90
N ALA A 78 -15.74 6.03 23.47
CA ALA A 78 -16.39 6.09 24.79
C ALA A 78 -17.77 5.38 24.84
N GLN A 79 -18.34 5.07 23.68
CA GLN A 79 -19.61 4.40 23.48
C GLN A 79 -19.44 2.90 23.19
N GLY A 80 -18.21 2.40 23.13
CA GLY A 80 -17.87 1.00 22.86
C GLY A 80 -17.83 0.62 21.38
N ASN A 81 -17.94 1.57 20.44
CA ASN A 81 -17.84 1.29 19.01
C ASN A 81 -16.39 1.20 18.57
N LYS A 82 -16.10 0.37 17.56
CA LYS A 82 -14.76 0.24 16.98
C LYS A 82 -14.27 1.58 16.43
N LEU A 83 -13.12 2.05 16.92
CA LEU A 83 -12.47 3.28 16.52
C LEU A 83 -11.33 2.96 15.54
N SER A 84 -11.51 3.34 14.29
CA SER A 84 -10.52 3.20 13.20
C SER A 84 -10.79 4.25 12.13
N TRP A 85 -9.85 4.48 11.23
CA TRP A 85 -10.04 5.36 10.09
C TRP A 85 -11.21 4.91 9.21
N MET A 86 -11.45 3.60 9.07
CA MET A 86 -12.58 3.06 8.29
C MET A 86 -13.93 3.34 8.95
N SER A 87 -14.00 3.31 10.28
CA SER A 87 -15.24 3.60 10.99
C SER A 87 -15.57 5.09 10.98
N VAL A 88 -14.56 5.96 11.14
CA VAL A 88 -14.73 7.42 11.02
C VAL A 88 -15.06 7.84 9.60
N TYR A 89 -14.43 7.23 8.59
CA TYR A 89 -14.74 7.49 7.18
C TYR A 89 -16.08 6.86 6.74
N GLY A 90 -16.65 5.94 7.53
CA GLY A 90 -17.98 5.34 7.28
C GLY A 90 -17.99 4.19 6.27
N ILE A 91 -16.87 3.48 6.10
CA ILE A 91 -16.74 2.36 5.14
C ILE A 91 -16.49 0.99 5.78
N ASP A 92 -16.51 0.90 7.11
CA ASP A 92 -16.30 -0.34 7.86
C ASP A 92 -17.30 -1.44 7.45
N ASN A 93 -18.55 -1.07 7.16
CA ASN A 93 -19.62 -1.99 6.71
C ASN A 93 -19.76 -2.12 5.18
N LYS A 94 -18.85 -1.55 4.39
CA LYS A 94 -18.88 -1.63 2.92
C LYS A 94 -18.12 -2.86 2.41
N GLY A 95 -18.35 -3.21 1.14
CA GLY A 95 -17.67 -4.34 0.53
C GLY A 95 -16.14 -4.17 0.48
N MET A 96 -15.41 -5.29 0.47
CA MET A 96 -13.94 -5.33 0.44
C MET A 96 -13.33 -4.52 -0.72
N GLN A 97 -14.02 -4.44 -1.87
CA GLN A 97 -13.58 -3.63 -3.00
C GLN A 97 -13.55 -2.13 -2.66
N THR A 98 -14.59 -1.61 -2.02
CA THR A 98 -14.65 -0.21 -1.59
C THR A 98 -13.55 0.09 -0.59
N GLN A 99 -13.36 -0.77 0.41
CA GLN A 99 -12.30 -0.61 1.40
C GLN A 99 -10.90 -0.63 0.76
N TYR A 100 -10.67 -1.54 -0.18
CA TYR A 100 -9.41 -1.62 -0.91
C TYR A 100 -9.15 -0.37 -1.77
N VAL A 101 -10.13 0.09 -2.54
CA VAL A 101 -10.00 1.28 -3.40
C VAL A 101 -9.75 2.52 -2.56
N THR A 102 -10.45 2.71 -1.44
CA THR A 102 -10.22 3.84 -0.53
C THR A 102 -8.83 3.77 0.12
N SER A 103 -8.38 2.57 0.52
CA SER A 103 -7.03 2.40 1.09
C SER A 103 -5.93 2.67 0.05
N LEU A 104 -6.14 2.24 -1.20
CA LEU A 104 -5.22 2.52 -2.30
C LEU A 104 -5.18 4.01 -2.64
N TYR A 105 -6.34 4.66 -2.66
CA TYR A 105 -6.45 6.11 -2.85
C TYR A 105 -5.65 6.87 -1.79
N TRP A 106 -5.80 6.52 -0.51
CA TRP A 106 -5.01 7.11 0.57
C TRP A 106 -3.50 6.93 0.36
N ALA A 107 -3.07 5.72 -0.01
CA ALA A 107 -1.68 5.44 -0.27
C ALA A 107 -1.13 6.24 -1.46
N VAL A 108 -1.88 6.36 -2.56
CA VAL A 108 -1.49 7.16 -3.72
C VAL A 108 -1.36 8.64 -3.35
N VAL A 109 -2.34 9.20 -2.64
CA VAL A 109 -2.31 10.60 -2.18
C VAL A 109 -1.12 10.87 -1.25
N THR A 110 -0.77 9.90 -0.41
CA THR A 110 0.38 9.97 0.49
C THR A 110 1.71 9.88 -0.25
N ILE A 111 1.85 8.90 -1.16
CA ILE A 111 3.07 8.71 -1.97
C ILE A 111 3.28 9.92 -2.87
N LEU A 112 2.22 10.41 -3.51
CA LEU A 112 2.30 11.58 -4.39
C LEU A 112 2.39 12.90 -3.63
N THR A 113 2.45 12.87 -2.30
CA THR A 113 2.56 14.04 -1.42
C THR A 113 1.44 15.08 -1.61
N ILE A 114 0.29 14.67 -2.14
CA ILE A 114 -0.87 15.54 -2.35
C ILE A 114 -1.57 15.83 -1.02
N GLY A 115 -1.76 14.80 -0.20
CA GLY A 115 -2.24 14.93 1.19
C GLY A 115 -3.58 15.65 1.36
N TYR A 116 -4.66 15.25 0.67
CA TYR A 116 -5.98 15.90 0.78
C TYR A 116 -6.54 15.98 2.22
N GLY A 117 -6.17 15.05 3.10
CA GLY A 117 -6.59 15.04 4.50
C GLY A 117 -8.05 14.62 4.73
N ASP A 118 -8.69 14.03 3.73
CA ASP A 118 -10.08 13.54 3.77
C ASP A 118 -10.23 12.23 4.55
N ILE A 119 -9.19 11.42 4.61
CA ILE A 119 -9.14 10.19 5.41
C ILE A 119 -8.38 10.49 6.72
N PRO A 120 -9.09 10.47 7.86
CA PRO A 120 -8.51 10.84 9.14
C PRO A 120 -7.59 9.75 9.69
N VAL A 121 -6.54 10.17 10.37
CA VAL A 121 -5.64 9.30 11.13
C VAL A 121 -5.98 9.49 12.60
N VAL A 122 -6.61 8.49 13.20
CA VAL A 122 -7.26 8.57 14.52
C VAL A 122 -6.33 7.99 15.60
N THR A 123 -5.89 6.74 15.39
CA THR A 123 -5.17 5.96 16.41
C THR A 123 -3.66 6.20 16.35
N LEU A 124 -2.96 5.86 17.44
CA LEU A 124 -1.50 6.00 17.48
C LEU A 124 -0.81 5.05 16.49
N GLU A 125 -1.37 3.85 16.30
CA GLU A 125 -0.88 2.85 15.36
C GLU A 125 -1.01 3.34 13.91
N GLU A 126 -2.17 3.91 13.57
CA GLU A 126 -2.41 4.57 12.28
C GLU A 126 -1.42 5.71 12.05
N LYS A 127 -1.12 6.54 13.07
CA LYS A 127 -0.13 7.62 12.97
C LYS A 127 1.27 7.08 12.70
N GLY A 128 1.68 6.02 13.40
CA GLY A 128 2.98 5.38 13.17
C GLY A 128 3.13 4.84 11.75
N ILE A 129 2.10 4.16 11.25
CA ILE A 129 2.05 3.68 9.86
C ILE A 129 2.08 4.84 8.86
N ALA A 130 1.31 5.90 9.10
CA ALA A 130 1.27 7.06 8.23
C ALA A 130 2.65 7.69 8.05
N ILE A 131 3.41 7.85 9.14
CA ILE A 131 4.79 8.35 9.11
C ILE A 131 5.68 7.45 8.24
N VAL A 132 5.63 6.13 8.43
CA VAL A 132 6.41 5.17 7.63
C VAL A 132 6.04 5.26 6.14
N CYS A 133 4.75 5.35 5.83
CA CYS A 133 4.26 5.50 4.45
C CYS A 133 4.74 6.80 3.80
N MET A 134 4.73 7.91 4.53
CA MET A 134 5.22 9.21 4.04
C MET A 134 6.73 9.19 3.75
N ILE A 135 7.54 8.59 4.64
CA ILE A 135 8.99 8.43 4.43
C ILE A 135 9.25 7.56 3.20
N ALA A 136 8.52 6.45 3.05
CA ALA A 136 8.62 5.58 1.88
C ALA A 136 8.23 6.31 0.58
N GLY A 137 7.18 7.14 0.62
CA GLY A 137 6.77 8.01 -0.49
C GLY A 137 7.88 8.96 -0.93
N CYS A 138 8.46 9.71 0.01
CA CYS A 138 9.59 10.61 -0.25
C CYS A 138 10.80 9.89 -0.87
N GLY A 139 11.10 8.68 -0.38
CA GLY A 139 12.17 7.84 -0.92
C GLY A 139 12.01 7.55 -2.41
N THR A 140 10.79 7.34 -2.92
CA THR A 140 10.58 7.03 -4.35
C THR A 140 11.01 8.15 -5.30
N TYR A 141 10.82 9.40 -4.91
CA TYR A 141 11.28 10.56 -5.69
C TYR A 141 12.81 10.63 -5.76
N SER A 142 13.50 10.18 -4.72
CA SER A 142 14.97 10.19 -4.67
C SER A 142 15.61 9.09 -5.52
N PHE A 143 14.94 7.94 -5.68
CA PHE A 143 15.43 6.84 -6.53
C PHE A 143 15.07 7.00 -8.01
N GLY A 144 14.22 7.97 -8.37
CA GLY A 144 13.89 8.26 -9.77
C GLY A 144 14.97 9.02 -10.54
N THR A 145 15.97 9.57 -9.84
CA THR A 145 17.01 10.45 -10.40
C THR A 145 18.39 9.79 -10.54
N VAL A 146 18.52 8.50 -10.20
CA VAL A 146 19.76 7.69 -10.37
C VAL A 146 19.53 6.63 -11.44
#